data_AF-A0A7Y6UDL2-F1
#
_entry.id   AF-A0A7Y6UDL2-F1
#
_cell.length_a   1.000
_cell.length_b   1.000
_cell.length_c   1.000
_cell.angle_alpha   90.00
_cell.angle_beta   90.00
_cell.angle_gamma   90.00
#
_symmetry.space_group_name_H-M   'P 1'
#
loop_
_entity.id
_entity.type
_entity.pdbx_description
1 polymer ?
#
loop_
_entity_poly.entity_id
_entity_poly.type
_entity_poly.pdbx_seq_one_letter_code
_entity_poly.pdbx_strand_id
1 'polypeptide(L)'
;MGEKIAKLGIKRDNDMMYYIKSGDVWATPRKKPGQPKGKAAKVASAGIEMDYSKYLYYLDGDGDVARKERQVGGSKRKKASKAAAPKKAAKPAKKAPAKKAAAKKTGGGKKGAKKGKRK
;
A
#
# COMPACT_ATOMS: atom_id res chain seq x y z
N MET A 1 0.92 11.83 -23.91
CA MET A 1 1.89 10.72 -23.78
C MET A 1 3.17 11.24 -23.16
N GLY A 2 3.99 10.37 -22.57
CA GLY A 2 5.40 10.66 -22.30
C GLY A 2 6.27 10.33 -23.51
N GLU A 3 7.51 10.81 -23.51
CA GLU A 3 8.51 10.54 -24.54
C GLU A 3 9.21 9.20 -24.22
N LYS A 4 9.29 8.30 -25.20
CA LYS A 4 10.00 7.02 -25.05
C LYS A 4 11.50 7.26 -25.18
N ILE A 5 12.27 6.82 -24.19
CA ILE A 5 13.72 7.05 -24.12
C ILE A 5 14.53 5.75 -24.21
N ALA A 6 13.94 4.60 -23.88
CA ALA A 6 14.56 3.30 -24.09
C ALA A 6 13.50 2.26 -24.45
N LYS A 7 13.76 1.49 -25.51
CA LYS A 7 12.95 0.31 -25.87
C LYS A 7 13.51 -0.91 -25.16
N LEU A 8 12.68 -1.57 -24.35
CA LEU A 8 13.07 -2.78 -23.61
C LEU A 8 12.09 -3.94 -23.84
N GLY A 9 10.84 -3.68 -24.24
CA GLY A 9 9.85 -4.72 -24.53
C GLY A 9 9.55 -5.64 -23.33
N ILE A 10 9.58 -5.11 -22.10
CA ILE A 10 9.40 -5.91 -20.89
C ILE A 10 7.94 -6.35 -20.76
N LYS A 11 7.71 -7.68 -20.72
CA LYS A 11 6.38 -8.23 -20.39
C LYS A 11 6.03 -7.93 -18.94
N ARG A 12 4.93 -7.21 -18.75
CA ARG A 12 4.45 -6.82 -17.42
C ARG A 12 3.53 -7.89 -16.85
N ASP A 13 3.87 -8.35 -15.66
CA ASP A 13 3.00 -9.20 -14.85
C ASP A 13 2.08 -8.34 -13.97
N ASN A 14 0.82 -8.74 -13.85
CA ASN A 14 -0.11 -8.13 -12.93
C ASN A 14 0.25 -8.42 -11.47
N ASP A 15 0.89 -9.51 -11.10
CA ASP A 15 1.27 -9.73 -9.70
C ASP A 15 2.50 -8.90 -9.27
N MET A 16 3.13 -8.19 -10.21
CA MET A 16 4.32 -7.38 -10.00
C MET A 16 4.06 -5.88 -10.13
N MET A 17 4.91 -5.11 -9.46
CA MET A 17 4.96 -3.65 -9.55
C MET A 17 6.31 -3.24 -10.09
N TYR A 18 6.29 -2.63 -11.28
CA TYR A 18 7.47 -2.19 -12.01
C TYR A 18 7.75 -0.72 -11.73
N TYR A 19 9.01 -0.40 -11.48
CA TYR A 19 9.46 0.97 -11.29
C TYR A 19 10.91 1.10 -11.75
N ILE A 20 11.32 2.34 -12.01
CA ILE A 20 12.68 2.63 -12.46
C ILE A 20 13.45 3.17 -11.25
N LYS A 21 14.63 2.61 -11.01
CA LYS A 21 15.52 3.01 -9.91
C LYS A 21 16.95 3.00 -10.41
N SER A 22 17.66 4.11 -10.21
CA SER A 22 19.06 4.27 -10.63
C SER A 22 19.26 3.98 -12.13
N GLY A 23 18.32 4.39 -12.97
CA GLY A 23 18.41 4.19 -14.42
C GLY A 23 18.11 2.76 -14.90
N ASP A 24 17.75 1.84 -13.99
CA ASP A 24 17.41 0.45 -14.30
C ASP A 24 15.94 0.16 -13.98
N VAL A 25 15.39 -0.89 -14.60
CA VAL A 25 14.03 -1.37 -14.33
C VAL A 25 14.05 -2.42 -13.24
N TRP A 26 13.24 -2.19 -12.21
CA TRP A 26 13.07 -3.07 -11.06
C TRP A 26 11.62 -3.54 -10.96
N ALA A 27 11.43 -4.76 -10.49
CA ALA A 27 10.12 -5.32 -10.17
C ALA A 27 10.07 -5.77 -8.71
N THR A 28 8.94 -5.55 -8.07
CA THR A 28 8.64 -6.07 -6.73
C THR A 28 7.28 -6.77 -6.74
N PRO A 29 7.13 -7.92 -6.06
CA PRO A 29 5.82 -8.54 -5.88
C PRO A 29 4.87 -7.58 -5.14
N ARG A 30 3.61 -7.49 -5.58
CA ARG A 30 2.61 -6.71 -4.84
C ARG A 30 2.42 -7.29 -3.44
N LYS A 31 2.25 -6.40 -2.46
CA LYS A 31 1.94 -6.80 -1.09
C LYS A 31 0.53 -7.40 -1.05
N LYS A 32 0.43 -8.69 -0.74
CA LYS A 32 -0.84 -9.37 -0.45
C LYS A 32 -1.20 -9.16 1.03
N PRO A 33 -2.49 -9.01 1.40
CA PRO A 33 -2.91 -8.93 2.80
C PRO A 33 -2.35 -10.11 3.60
N GLY A 34 -1.75 -9.85 4.76
CA GLY A 34 -1.16 -10.88 5.62
C GLY A 34 0.22 -11.41 5.20
N GLN A 35 0.77 -10.97 4.05
CA GLN A 35 2.14 -11.35 3.63
C GLN A 35 3.12 -10.16 3.70
N PRO A 36 4.39 -10.41 4.04
CA PRO A 36 5.43 -9.39 3.98
C PRO A 36 5.65 -8.91 2.54
N LYS A 37 6.17 -7.69 2.38
CA LYS A 37 6.51 -7.14 1.06
C LYS A 37 7.63 -7.97 0.43
N GLY A 38 7.44 -8.42 -0.80
CA GLY A 38 8.46 -9.16 -1.54
C GLY A 38 9.71 -8.33 -1.79
N LYS A 39 10.86 -9.01 -1.98
CA LYS A 39 12.11 -8.36 -2.33
C LYS A 39 12.03 -7.82 -3.76
N ALA A 40 12.68 -6.68 -4.00
CA ALA A 40 12.78 -6.12 -5.35
C ALA A 40 13.91 -6.82 -6.11
N ALA A 41 13.69 -7.09 -7.39
CA ALA A 41 14.66 -7.65 -8.30
C ALA A 41 14.86 -6.72 -9.50
N LYS A 42 16.09 -6.61 -9.99
CA LYS A 42 16.42 -5.91 -11.23
C LYS A 42 16.00 -6.80 -12.40
N VAL A 43 15.17 -6.26 -13.29
CA VAL A 43 14.61 -6.99 -14.44
C VAL A 43 15.42 -6.69 -15.70
N ALA A 44 15.76 -5.42 -15.91
CA ALA A 44 16.48 -4.99 -17.08
C ALA A 44 17.33 -3.76 -16.76
N SER A 45 18.46 -3.64 -17.45
CA SER A 45 19.24 -2.41 -17.46
C SER A 45 18.80 -1.51 -18.59
N ALA A 46 18.46 -0.27 -18.25
CA ALA A 46 18.11 0.74 -19.25
C ALA A 46 19.22 1.78 -19.43
N GLY A 47 20.12 1.93 -18.45
CA GLY A 47 21.29 2.81 -18.56
C GLY A 47 20.95 4.30 -18.67
N ILE A 48 19.80 4.70 -18.11
CA ILE A 48 19.25 6.03 -18.33
C ILE A 48 19.68 6.98 -17.20
N GLU A 49 20.14 8.18 -17.56
CA GLU A 49 20.35 9.26 -16.60
C GLU A 49 19.00 9.87 -16.18
N MET A 50 18.75 9.88 -14.87
CA MET A 50 17.46 10.28 -14.30
C MET A 50 17.54 11.68 -13.69
N ASP A 51 16.81 12.62 -14.28
CA ASP A 51 16.55 13.93 -13.69
C ASP A 51 15.21 13.90 -12.95
N TYR A 52 15.29 13.60 -11.65
CA TYR A 52 14.14 13.55 -10.74
C TYR A 52 13.53 14.91 -10.42
N SER A 53 14.19 16.01 -10.78
CA SER A 53 13.70 17.37 -10.56
C SER A 53 12.70 17.75 -11.64
N LYS A 54 13.01 17.42 -12.90
CA LYS A 54 12.20 17.81 -14.06
C LYS A 54 11.26 16.72 -14.54
N TYR A 55 11.62 15.43 -14.43
CA TYR A 55 10.86 14.35 -15.07
C TYR A 55 10.33 13.29 -14.10
N LEU A 56 9.28 12.62 -14.55
CA LEU A 56 8.77 11.36 -14.03
C LEU A 56 9.11 10.26 -15.04
N TYR A 57 9.73 9.20 -14.56
CA TYR A 57 10.10 8.04 -15.36
C TYR A 57 9.17 6.88 -15.02
N TYR A 58 8.67 6.19 -16.04
CA TYR A 58 7.78 5.04 -15.86
C TYR A 58 7.94 4.03 -17.01
N LEU A 59 7.54 2.79 -16.75
CA LEU A 59 7.34 1.81 -17.82
C LEU A 59 5.98 2.04 -18.46
N ASP A 60 5.91 2.11 -19.79
CA ASP A 60 4.64 2.17 -20.51
C ASP A 60 3.94 0.80 -20.59
N GLY A 61 2.86 0.72 -21.37
CA GLY A 61 2.11 -0.52 -21.57
C GLY A 61 2.83 -1.54 -22.45
N ASP A 62 3.68 -1.07 -23.37
CA ASP A 62 4.48 -1.90 -24.27
C ASP A 62 5.73 -2.48 -23.57
N GLY A 63 6.04 -1.99 -22.36
CA GLY A 63 7.20 -2.41 -21.59
C GLY A 63 8.45 -1.59 -21.87
N ASP A 64 8.30 -0.40 -22.44
CA ASP A 64 9.38 0.54 -22.72
C ASP A 64 9.50 1.59 -21.60
N VAL A 65 10.68 2.18 -21.46
CA VAL A 65 10.88 3.29 -20.52
C VAL A 65 10.51 4.61 -21.20
N ALA A 66 9.59 5.32 -20.57
CA ALA A 66 9.17 6.64 -20.97
C ALA A 66 9.40 7.67 -19.85
N ARG A 67 9.61 8.92 -20.26
CA ARG A 67 9.67 10.08 -19.36
C ARG A 67 8.52 11.04 -19.64
N LYS A 68 8.07 11.75 -18.61
CA LYS A 68 7.13 12.86 -18.73
C LYS A 68 7.55 13.98 -17.81
N GLU A 69 7.41 15.23 -18.25
CA GLU A 69 7.70 16.38 -17.40
C GLU A 69 6.78 16.38 -16.16
N ARG A 70 7.38 16.58 -14.99
CA ARG A 70 6.67 16.62 -13.72
C ARG A 70 6.00 17.99 -13.61
N GLN A 71 4.68 17.99 -13.42
CA GLN A 71 4.00 19.20 -12.99
C GLN A 71 4.28 19.43 -11.49
N VAL A 72 5.37 20.13 -11.18
CA VAL A 72 5.72 20.59 -9.83
C VAL A 72 4.92 21.84 -9.50
N GLY A 73 3.70 21.64 -9.00
CA GLY A 73 2.80 22.72 -8.67
C GLY A 73 1.40 22.15 -8.64
N GLY A 74 0.92 21.82 -7.43
CA GLY A 74 -0.37 21.20 -7.25
C GLY A 74 -1.42 21.99 -8.04
N SER A 75 -2.03 21.36 -9.04
CA SER A 75 -3.25 21.89 -9.63
C SER A 75 -4.15 22.19 -8.45
N LYS A 76 -4.43 23.49 -8.21
CA LYS A 76 -5.25 23.96 -7.08
C LYS A 76 -6.45 23.05 -7.02
N ARG A 77 -6.45 22.12 -6.07
CA ARG A 77 -7.55 21.18 -5.91
C ARG A 77 -8.69 22.09 -5.49
N LYS A 78 -9.59 22.43 -6.42
CA LYS A 78 -10.80 23.18 -6.10
C LYS A 78 -11.45 22.37 -4.99
N LYS A 79 -11.34 22.90 -3.77
CA LYS A 79 -11.87 22.27 -2.57
C LYS A 79 -13.38 22.32 -2.79
N ALA A 80 -13.94 21.27 -3.38
CA ALA A 80 -15.36 21.04 -3.29
C ALA A 80 -15.62 20.92 -1.80
N SER A 81 -16.17 21.99 -1.22
CA SER A 81 -16.70 22.00 0.13
C SER A 81 -17.69 20.84 0.18
N LYS A 82 -17.24 19.71 0.70
CA LYS A 82 -18.13 18.63 1.08
C LYS A 82 -18.91 19.18 2.26
N ALA A 83 -20.07 19.77 1.97
CA ALA A 83 -21.07 20.11 2.96
C ALA A 83 -21.24 18.87 3.84
N ALA A 84 -20.92 19.01 5.12
CA ALA A 84 -21.10 17.97 6.10
C ALA A 84 -22.58 17.60 6.10
N ALA A 85 -22.90 16.37 5.71
CA ALA A 85 -24.23 15.82 5.92
C ALA A 85 -24.54 15.94 7.43
N PRO A 86 -25.69 16.52 7.84
CA PRO A 86 -26.00 16.71 9.24
C PRO A 86 -26.09 15.35 9.93
N LYS A 87 -25.24 15.13 10.93
CA LYS A 87 -25.37 14.00 11.85
C LYS A 87 -26.75 14.09 12.50
N LYS A 88 -27.67 13.19 12.13
CA LYS A 88 -28.93 13.01 12.87
C LYS A 88 -28.59 12.73 14.34
N ALA A 89 -29.06 13.60 15.21
CA ALA A 89 -28.93 13.50 16.65
C ALA A 89 -29.57 12.20 17.16
N ALA A 90 -28.77 11.34 17.81
CA ALA A 90 -29.30 10.27 18.63
C ALA A 90 -29.90 10.91 19.91
N LYS A 91 -31.21 10.73 20.10
CA LYS A 91 -31.95 11.20 21.29
C LYS A 91 -31.44 10.47 22.56
N PRO A 92 -31.32 11.15 23.72
CA PRO A 92 -30.93 10.51 24.97
C PRO A 92 -32.16 9.87 25.64
N ALA A 93 -32.17 8.54 25.81
CA ALA A 93 -33.15 7.86 26.64
C ALA A 93 -32.64 7.74 28.08
N LYS A 94 -33.49 8.20 29.01
CA LYS A 94 -33.26 8.34 30.45
C LYS A 94 -33.22 6.98 31.20
N LYS A 95 -32.54 6.99 32.35
CA LYS A 95 -32.43 5.98 33.45
C LYS A 95 -33.83 5.46 33.91
N ALA A 96 -34.06 4.31 34.59
CA ALA A 96 -33.39 3.60 35.71
C ALA A 96 -34.13 2.23 35.96
N PRO A 97 -34.07 1.54 37.14
CA PRO A 97 -32.99 0.79 37.82
C PRO A 97 -33.37 -0.68 38.18
N ALA A 98 -32.39 -1.47 38.72
CA ALA A 98 -32.52 -2.43 39.84
C ALA A 98 -32.00 -3.89 39.67
N LYS A 99 -31.08 -4.24 40.59
CA LYS A 99 -30.89 -5.49 41.37
C LYS A 99 -30.30 -6.77 40.72
N LYS A 100 -28.97 -6.92 40.93
CA LYS A 100 -28.28 -7.90 41.83
C LYS A 100 -28.63 -9.40 41.76
N ALA A 101 -27.67 -10.22 41.28
CA ALA A 101 -27.10 -11.43 41.94
C ALA A 101 -26.12 -12.11 40.94
N ALA A 102 -24.79 -12.02 41.10
CA ALA A 102 -23.91 -12.83 41.96
C ALA A 102 -23.45 -14.17 41.34
N ALA A 103 -22.16 -14.46 41.59
CA ALA A 103 -21.40 -15.72 41.40
C ALA A 103 -20.81 -15.98 39.99
N LYS A 104 -19.54 -15.68 39.73
CA LYS A 104 -18.29 -16.41 40.13
C LYS A 104 -18.01 -17.60 39.21
N LYS A 105 -16.97 -17.49 38.36
CA LYS A 105 -15.74 -18.31 38.43
C LYS A 105 -14.74 -17.96 37.32
N THR A 106 -13.63 -17.39 37.77
CA THR A 106 -12.23 -17.71 37.42
C THR A 106 -11.80 -17.66 35.96
N GLY A 107 -11.13 -16.57 35.60
CA GLY A 107 -10.02 -16.61 34.66
C GLY A 107 -8.84 -17.39 35.22
N GLY A 108 -8.00 -17.93 34.32
CA GLY A 108 -6.76 -18.59 34.70
C GLY A 108 -6.17 -19.49 33.60
N GLY A 109 -5.48 -18.86 32.64
CA GLY A 109 -4.28 -19.40 31.97
C GLY A 109 -4.29 -20.83 31.44
N LYS A 110 -4.59 -20.98 30.14
CA LYS A 110 -4.30 -22.17 29.34
C LYS A 110 -2.79 -22.34 29.19
N LYS A 111 -2.14 -23.05 30.12
CA LYS A 111 -0.70 -23.38 30.08
C LYS A 111 -0.49 -24.60 29.17
N GLY A 112 -0.28 -24.35 27.88
CA GLY A 112 0.25 -25.34 26.94
C GLY A 112 1.78 -25.27 26.93
N ALA A 113 2.45 -26.33 27.39
CA ALA A 113 3.87 -26.54 27.13
C ALA A 113 4.19 -28.04 27.13
N LYS A 114 4.23 -28.61 25.92
CA LYS A 114 4.93 -29.86 25.61
C LYS A 114 6.43 -29.69 25.91
N LYS A 115 6.99 -30.54 26.77
CA LYS A 115 8.41 -30.96 26.83
C LYS A 115 8.45 -32.11 27.85
N GLY A 116 8.48 -33.39 27.48
CA GLY A 116 9.60 -34.05 26.83
C GLY A 116 10.68 -34.37 27.86
N LYS A 117 10.74 -35.59 28.40
CA LYS A 117 11.94 -36.45 28.42
C LYS A 117 11.63 -37.79 29.11
N ARG A 118 11.85 -38.87 28.37
CA ARG A 118 12.06 -40.23 28.86
C ARG A 118 13.39 -40.26 29.61
N LYS A 119 13.44 -40.80 30.82
CA LYS A 119 14.46 -41.73 31.29
C LYS A 119 14.02 -42.34 32.61
#